data_AF-A8ZN20-F1
#
_entry.id   AF-A8ZN20-F1
#
_cell.length_a   1.000
_cell.length_b   1.000
_cell.length_c   1.000
_cell.angle_alpha   90.00
_cell.angle_beta   90.00
_cell.angle_gamma   90.00
#
_symmetry.space_group_name_H-M   'P 1'
#
loop_
_entity.id
_entity.type
_entity.pdbx_description
1 polymer ?
#
loop_
_entity_poly.entity_id
_entity_poly.type
_entity_poly.pdbx_seq_one_letter_code
_entity_poly.pdbx_strand_id
1 'polypeptide(L)'
;MICIPTLSLKQLAILRLAKKYPSKTIKLYCEMPIINHGEPPTEYAAVIQKLIDLNLIEVKSKLMRLDFSRFQKKSWTKFSIDIEHPSILAWEIWRDKYITRQKGTNRVAMPGEEFEDFSYVWIQEIRVQAVQPCEDSMLK
;
A
#
# COMPACT_ATOMS: atom_id res chain seq x y z
N MET A 1 4.67 -31.08 9.05
CA MET A 1 3.83 -29.98 9.59
C MET A 1 3.88 -28.82 8.62
N ILE A 2 2.79 -28.55 7.91
CA ILE A 2 2.70 -27.36 7.05
C ILE A 2 2.44 -26.19 8.01
N CYS A 3 3.49 -25.41 8.28
CA CYS A 3 3.38 -24.21 9.09
C CYS A 3 2.50 -23.23 8.30
N ILE A 4 1.26 -23.00 8.73
CA ILE A 4 0.43 -21.96 8.15
C ILE A 4 1.03 -20.63 8.63
N PRO A 5 1.69 -19.86 7.76
CA PRO A 5 2.28 -18.60 8.17
C PRO A 5 1.15 -17.67 8.63
N THR A 6 1.34 -17.02 9.78
CA THR A 6 0.43 -15.99 10.25
C THR A 6 0.48 -14.81 9.27
N LEU A 7 -0.50 -14.77 8.37
CA LEU A 7 -0.75 -13.66 7.48
C LEU A 7 -1.42 -12.53 8.26
N SER A 8 -1.01 -11.30 8.00
CA SER A 8 -1.70 -10.12 8.51
C SER A 8 -3.12 -10.01 7.92
N LEU A 9 -4.00 -9.25 8.57
CA LEU A 9 -5.36 -9.00 8.06
C LEU A 9 -5.34 -8.41 6.63
N LYS A 10 -4.36 -7.54 6.32
CA LYS A 10 -4.18 -6.98 4.96
C LYS A 10 -3.84 -8.07 3.95
N GLN A 11 -2.93 -8.98 4.31
CA GLN A 11 -2.53 -10.11 3.46
C GLN A 11 -3.70 -11.08 3.22
N LEU A 12 -4.46 -11.39 4.26
CA LEU A 12 -5.67 -12.20 4.15
C LEU A 12 -6.72 -11.54 3.24
N ALA A 13 -6.91 -10.22 3.35
CA ALA A 13 -7.84 -9.49 2.49
C ALA A 13 -7.43 -9.55 1.01
N ILE A 14 -6.14 -9.36 0.71
CA ILE A 14 -5.60 -9.50 -0.65
C ILE A 14 -5.83 -10.91 -1.18
N LEU A 15 -5.47 -11.94 -0.40
CA LEU A 15 -5.62 -13.33 -0.80
C LEU A 15 -7.09 -13.71 -1.04
N ARG A 16 -8.00 -13.27 -0.16
CA ARG A 16 -9.44 -13.47 -0.33
C ARG A 16 -9.95 -12.83 -1.62
N LEU A 17 -9.50 -11.61 -1.92
CA LEU A 17 -9.86 -10.94 -3.17
C LEU A 17 -9.35 -11.74 -4.38
N ALA A 18 -8.09 -12.19 -4.33
CA ALA A 18 -7.44 -12.97 -5.39
C ALA A 18 -8.13 -14.31 -5.66
N LYS A 19 -8.49 -15.02 -4.60
CA LYS A 19 -9.23 -16.28 -4.72
C LYS A 19 -10.68 -16.10 -5.17
N LYS A 20 -11.31 -14.96 -4.85
CA LYS A 20 -12.68 -14.66 -5.30
C LYS A 20 -12.76 -14.50 -6.82
N TYR A 21 -11.67 -14.07 -7.46
CA TYR A 21 -11.61 -13.86 -8.91
C TYR A 21 -10.38 -14.55 -9.51
N PRO A 22 -10.34 -15.89 -9.54
CA PRO A 22 -9.13 -16.65 -9.83
C PRO A 22 -8.60 -16.45 -11.26
N SER A 23 -9.46 -16.08 -12.21
CA SER A 23 -9.11 -15.78 -13.60
C SER A 23 -8.83 -14.30 -13.87
N LYS A 24 -8.88 -13.44 -12.85
CA LYS A 24 -8.67 -11.99 -13.00
C LYS A 24 -7.44 -11.53 -12.25
N THR A 25 -6.71 -10.60 -12.87
CA THR A 25 -5.66 -9.86 -12.17
C THR A 25 -6.26 -8.78 -11.30
N ILE A 26 -5.85 -8.73 -10.04
CA ILE A 26 -6.18 -7.67 -9.10
C ILE A 26 -5.11 -6.62 -9.13
N LYS A 27 -5.55 -5.37 -9.15
CA LYS A 27 -4.69 -4.21 -9.10
C LYS A 27 -4.50 -3.75 -7.65
N LEU A 28 -3.26 -3.75 -7.19
CA LEU A 28 -2.85 -3.28 -5.87
C LEU A 28 -1.98 -2.03 -6.03
N TYR A 29 -2.14 -1.09 -5.09
CA TYR A 29 -1.31 0.10 -4.99
C TYR A 29 -0.68 0.12 -3.60
N CYS A 30 0.64 0.23 -3.54
CA CYS A 30 1.38 0.39 -2.31
C CYS A 30 2.16 1.70 -2.38
N GLU A 31 2.10 2.50 -1.32
CA GLU A 31 2.89 3.73 -1.18
C GLU A 31 4.13 3.42 -0.34
N MET A 32 5.28 3.91 -0.80
CA MET A 32 6.57 3.79 -0.12
C MET A 32 7.18 5.18 0.01
N PRO A 33 7.63 5.60 1.21
CA PRO A 33 8.26 6.90 1.38
C PRO A 33 9.55 6.96 0.55
N ILE A 34 9.87 8.14 0.02
CA ILE A 34 11.15 8.41 -0.62
C ILE A 34 12.19 8.58 0.48
N ILE A 35 13.30 7.86 0.38
CA ILE A 35 14.43 7.99 1.30
C ILE A 35 15.60 8.52 0.48
N ASN A 36 16.13 9.70 0.87
CA ASN A 36 17.35 10.31 0.34
C ASN A 36 17.42 10.46 -1.19
N HIS A 37 16.33 10.88 -1.84
CA HIS A 37 16.24 11.09 -3.31
C HIS A 37 16.62 9.86 -4.16
N GLY A 38 16.60 8.67 -3.56
CA GLY A 38 17.07 7.45 -4.20
C GLY A 38 16.19 6.94 -5.32
N GLU A 39 16.76 6.02 -6.10
CA GLU A 39 16.09 5.25 -7.14
C GLU A 39 14.80 4.56 -6.63
N PRO A 40 13.84 4.27 -7.52
CA PRO A 40 12.63 3.57 -7.13
C PRO A 40 12.95 2.20 -6.50
N PRO A 41 12.26 1.81 -5.41
CA PRO A 41 12.46 0.51 -4.79
C PRO A 41 12.31 -0.66 -5.77
N THR A 42 13.35 -1.48 -5.88
CA THR A 42 13.35 -2.70 -6.70
C THR A 42 12.54 -3.82 -6.08
N GLU A 43 12.45 -3.85 -4.74
CA GLU A 43 11.69 -4.82 -3.97
C GLU A 43 10.16 -4.57 -4.01
N TYR A 44 9.38 -5.58 -3.64
CA TYR A 44 7.95 -5.41 -3.39
C TYR A 44 7.71 -4.87 -1.99
N ALA A 45 6.59 -4.17 -1.79
CA ALA A 45 6.15 -3.84 -0.43
C ALA A 45 6.06 -5.12 0.41
N ALA A 46 6.53 -5.08 1.67
CA ALA A 46 6.64 -6.26 2.53
C ALA A 46 5.33 -7.07 2.67
N VAL A 47 4.19 -6.37 2.61
CA VAL A 47 2.85 -6.99 2.60
C VAL A 47 2.68 -7.96 1.42
N ILE A 48 3.19 -7.59 0.24
CA ILE A 48 3.10 -8.35 -1.00
C ILE A 48 4.21 -9.39 -1.08
N GLN A 49 5.46 -9.04 -0.74
CA GLN A 49 6.61 -9.93 -0.81
C GLN A 49 6.32 -11.26 -0.08
N LYS A 50 5.81 -11.19 1.15
CA LYS A 50 5.45 -12.40 1.92
C LYS A 50 4.41 -13.29 1.22
N LEU A 51 3.45 -12.72 0.48
CA LEU A 51 2.46 -13.51 -0.25
C LEU A 51 3.07 -14.21 -1.47
N ILE A 52 4.08 -13.60 -2.10
CA ILE A 52 4.88 -14.17 -3.18
C ILE A 52 5.76 -15.29 -2.64
N ASP A 53 6.50 -15.04 -1.54
CA ASP A 53 7.41 -16.01 -0.93
C ASP A 53 6.70 -17.30 -0.50
N LEU A 54 5.43 -17.18 -0.11
CA LEU A 54 4.56 -18.29 0.27
C LEU A 54 3.84 -18.94 -0.92
N ASN A 55 4.12 -18.49 -2.14
CA ASN A 55 3.50 -18.94 -3.38
C ASN A 55 1.95 -18.90 -3.33
N LEU A 56 1.39 -17.88 -2.65
CA LEU A 56 -0.06 -17.71 -2.52
C LEU A 56 -0.64 -16.82 -3.62
N ILE A 57 0.20 -15.94 -4.17
CA ILE A 57 -0.13 -15.08 -5.30
C ILE A 57 1.02 -15.07 -6.31
N GLU A 58 0.68 -14.81 -7.56
CA GLU A 58 1.62 -14.59 -8.65
C GLU A 58 1.53 -13.13 -9.11
N VAL A 59 2.67 -12.49 -9.35
CA VAL A 59 2.73 -11.12 -9.87
C VAL A 59 2.79 -11.18 -11.40
N LYS A 60 1.81 -10.54 -12.05
CA LYS A 60 1.73 -10.44 -13.52
C LYS A 60 2.41 -9.19 -14.07
N SER A 61 2.37 -8.10 -13.31
CA SER A 61 3.12 -6.89 -13.67
C SER A 61 3.39 -6.02 -12.45
N LYS A 62 4.47 -5.24 -12.55
CA LYS A 62 4.87 -4.22 -11.58
C LYS A 62 5.20 -2.94 -12.34
N LEU A 63 4.66 -1.81 -11.87
CA LEU A 63 4.99 -0.48 -12.34
C LEU A 63 5.33 0.38 -11.12
N MET A 64 6.42 1.14 -11.20
CA MET A 64 6.80 2.14 -10.22
C MET A 64 6.60 3.52 -10.82
N ARG A 65 6.02 4.44 -10.03
CA ARG A 65 5.95 5.86 -10.38
C ARG A 65 6.10 6.74 -9.16
N LEU A 66 6.53 7.97 -9.40
CA LEU A 66 6.57 9.03 -8.41
C LEU A 66 5.27 9.83 -8.47
N ASP A 67 4.59 10.02 -7.34
CA ASP A 67 3.34 10.80 -7.26
C ASP A 67 3.10 11.25 -5.82
N PHE A 68 2.13 12.13 -5.60
CA PHE A 68 1.69 12.54 -4.27
C PHE A 68 1.05 11.39 -3.50
N SER A 69 1.24 11.38 -2.18
CA SER A 69 0.62 10.39 -1.28
C SER A 69 -0.91 10.46 -1.36
N ARG A 70 -1.52 9.38 -1.85
CA ARG A 70 -2.98 9.23 -1.87
C ARG A 70 -3.51 8.95 -0.48
N PHE A 71 -2.70 8.32 0.37
CA PHE A 71 -3.03 8.12 1.77
C PHE A 71 -3.21 9.45 2.50
N GLN A 72 -2.25 10.38 2.35
CA GLN A 72 -2.35 11.71 2.93
C GLN A 72 -3.54 12.48 2.35
N LYS A 73 -3.69 12.52 1.02
CA LYS A 73 -4.84 13.16 0.35
C LYS A 73 -6.18 12.65 0.89
N LYS A 74 -6.37 11.33 0.96
CA LYS A 74 -7.60 10.74 1.53
C LYS A 74 -7.78 11.07 3.00
N SER A 75 -6.71 11.09 3.77
CA SER A 75 -6.78 11.45 5.18
C SER A 75 -7.14 12.92 5.38
N TRP A 76 -6.63 13.81 4.53
CA TRP A 76 -6.98 15.23 4.50
C TRP A 76 -8.43 15.42 4.10
N THR A 77 -8.87 14.85 2.97
CA THR A 77 -10.27 14.91 2.52
C THR A 77 -11.24 14.43 3.60
N LYS A 78 -10.88 13.37 4.34
CA LYS A 78 -11.72 12.87 5.45
C LYS A 78 -11.76 13.85 6.62
N PHE A 79 -10.66 14.55 6.90
CA PHE A 79 -10.61 15.55 7.96
C PHE A 79 -11.39 16.82 7.58
N SER A 80 -11.30 17.23 6.31
CA SER A 80 -11.87 18.47 5.80
C SER A 80 -13.29 18.30 5.24
N ILE A 81 -13.91 17.13 5.34
CA ILE A 81 -15.18 16.81 4.67
C ILE A 81 -16.33 17.74 5.10
N ASP A 82 -16.31 18.19 6.36
CA ASP A 82 -17.33 19.07 6.93
C ASP A 82 -16.89 20.55 6.94
N ILE A 83 -15.78 20.88 6.28
CA ILE A 83 -15.24 22.24 6.18
C ILE A 83 -15.50 22.76 4.76
N GLU A 84 -16.43 23.71 4.63
CA GLU A 84 -16.86 24.27 3.32
C GLU A 84 -15.68 24.87 2.54
N HIS A 85 -14.78 25.57 3.23
CA HIS A 85 -13.54 26.13 2.67
C HIS A 85 -12.36 25.82 3.60
N PRO A 86 -11.62 24.72 3.35
CA PRO A 86 -10.48 24.35 4.17
C PRO A 86 -9.41 25.44 4.14
N SER A 87 -9.01 25.92 5.32
CA SER A 87 -8.01 26.98 5.48
C SER A 87 -6.62 26.43 5.79
N ILE A 88 -5.60 27.30 5.71
CA ILE A 88 -4.22 26.98 6.14
C ILE A 88 -4.20 26.49 7.59
N LEU A 89 -4.99 27.12 8.48
CA LEU A 89 -5.08 26.69 9.88
C LEU A 89 -5.65 25.27 10.02
N ALA A 90 -6.67 24.91 9.22
CA ALA A 90 -7.22 23.56 9.23
C ALA A 90 -6.18 22.53 8.75
N TRP A 91 -5.36 22.91 7.76
CA TRP A 91 -4.26 22.10 7.27
C TRP A 91 -3.20 21.86 8.35
N GLU A 92 -2.75 22.91 9.05
CA GLU A 92 -1.77 22.80 10.14
C GLU A 92 -2.28 21.87 11.26
N ILE A 93 -3.54 22.03 11.68
CA ILE A 93 -4.17 21.17 12.68
C ILE A 93 -4.19 19.71 12.23
N TRP A 94 -4.55 19.46 10.97
CA TRP A 94 -4.54 18.11 10.41
C TRP A 94 -3.11 17.55 10.36
N ARG A 95 -2.15 18.35 9.90
CA ARG A 95 -0.74 18.00 9.76
C ARG A 95 -0.16 17.55 11.11
N ASP A 96 -0.37 18.33 12.17
CA ASP A 96 0.09 18.00 13.51
C ASP A 96 -0.53 16.70 14.04
N LYS A 97 -1.84 16.52 13.82
CA LYS A 97 -2.55 15.28 14.17
C LYS A 97 -2.02 14.09 13.38
N TYR A 98 -1.75 14.28 12.09
CA TYR A 98 -1.19 13.26 11.22
C TYR A 98 0.19 12.86 11.71
N ILE A 99 1.13 13.79 11.85
CA ILE A 99 2.50 13.55 12.31
C ILE A 99 2.49 12.86 13.69
N THR A 100 1.67 13.33 14.63
CA THR A 100 1.57 12.74 15.97
C THR A 100 1.14 11.28 15.93
N ARG A 101 0.20 10.90 15.05
CA ARG A 101 -0.22 9.50 14.87
C ARG A 101 0.86 8.59 14.27
N GLN A 102 1.85 9.18 13.60
CA GLN A 102 2.94 8.43 12.99
C GLN A 102 4.17 8.27 13.89
N LYS A 103 4.19 8.92 15.08
CA LYS A 103 5.28 8.77 16.05
C LYS A 103 5.50 7.28 16.39
N GLY A 104 6.73 6.81 16.23
CA GLY A 104 7.11 5.40 16.38
C GLY A 104 7.13 4.58 15.08
N THR A 105 6.75 5.17 13.94
CA THR A 105 6.82 4.51 12.63
C THR A 105 8.02 5.05 11.85
N ASN A 106 9.06 4.23 11.68
CA ASN A 106 10.36 4.67 11.12
C ASN A 106 10.34 5.00 9.60
N ARG A 107 9.20 4.89 8.92
CA ARG A 107 9.11 5.02 7.44
C ARG A 107 7.75 5.58 7.01
N VAL A 108 7.46 6.83 7.37
CA VAL A 108 6.24 7.51 6.92
C VAL A 108 6.61 8.81 6.22
N ALA A 109 6.01 9.05 5.06
CA ALA A 109 6.14 10.31 4.35
C ALA A 109 5.45 11.42 5.16
N MET A 110 6.17 12.50 5.44
CA MET A 110 5.69 13.62 6.24
C MET A 110 5.19 14.72 5.32
N PRO A 111 3.91 15.13 5.42
CA PRO A 111 3.40 16.26 4.65
C PRO A 111 4.21 17.52 4.94
N GLY A 112 4.35 18.38 3.94
CA GLY A 112 5.09 19.63 4.06
C GLY A 112 4.32 20.72 4.79
N GLU A 113 4.97 21.87 4.89
CA GLU A 113 4.47 22.99 5.71
C GLU A 113 3.43 23.84 4.96
N GLU A 114 3.54 23.92 3.64
CA GLU A 114 2.61 24.67 2.79
C GLU A 114 1.23 24.00 2.71
N PHE A 115 0.20 24.79 2.40
CA PHE A 115 -1.17 24.31 2.31
C PHE A 115 -1.32 23.23 1.24
N GLU A 116 -1.87 22.08 1.62
CA GLU A 116 -2.02 20.91 0.75
C GLU A 116 -0.71 20.38 0.15
N ASP A 117 0.42 20.67 0.81
CA ASP A 117 1.73 20.12 0.46
C ASP A 117 1.85 18.65 0.88
N PHE A 118 1.25 17.78 0.09
CA PHE A 118 1.36 16.34 0.27
C PHE A 118 2.76 15.86 -0.11
N SER A 119 3.28 14.87 0.62
CA SER A 119 4.57 14.28 0.28
C SER A 119 4.52 13.53 -1.05
N TYR A 120 5.61 13.64 -1.81
CA TYR A 120 5.92 12.69 -2.86
C TYR A 120 6.29 11.32 -2.27
N VAL A 121 5.77 10.28 -2.91
CA VAL A 121 6.00 8.87 -2.55
C VAL A 121 6.22 8.04 -3.82
N TRP A 122 6.93 6.93 -3.66
CA TRP A 122 6.93 5.89 -4.68
C TRP A 122 5.62 5.12 -4.61
N ILE A 123 4.87 5.10 -5.72
CA ILE A 123 3.68 4.28 -5.88
C ILE A 123 4.06 3.02 -6.65
N GLN A 124 3.97 1.88 -5.96
CA GLN A 124 4.09 0.57 -6.54
C GLN A 124 2.71 0.06 -6.96
N GLU A 125 2.46 0.05 -8.26
CA GLU A 125 1.29 -0.54 -8.88
C GLU A 125 1.60 -1.99 -9.27
N ILE A 126 0.84 -2.95 -8.74
CA ILE A 126 1.10 -4.37 -8.92
C ILE A 126 -0.17 -5.04 -9.40
N ARG A 127 -0.07 -5.89 -10.42
CA ARG A 127 -1.13 -6.79 -10.83
C ARG A 127 -0.83 -8.19 -10.32
N VAL A 128 -1.73 -8.74 -9.52
CA VAL A 128 -1.56 -10.06 -8.89
C VAL A 128 -2.71 -10.99 -9.20
N GLN A 129 -2.45 -12.28 -9.16
CA GLN A 129 -3.47 -13.33 -9.29
C GLN A 129 -3.24 -14.37 -8.20
N ALA A 130 -4.27 -15.08 -7.75
CA ALA A 130 -4.08 -16.19 -6.82
C ALA A 130 -3.37 -17.34 -7.54
N VAL A 131 -2.41 -17.98 -6.88
CA VAL A 131 -1.87 -19.26 -7.36
C VAL A 131 -2.96 -20.31 -7.13
N GLN A 132 -3.40 -20.95 -8.22
CA GLN A 132 -4.27 -22.11 -8.11
C GLN A 132 -3.41 -23.36 -7.89
N PRO A 133 -3.79 -24.25 -6.95
CA PRO A 133 -3.18 -25.56 -6.90
C PRO A 133 -3.46 -26.29 -8.23
N CYS A 134 -2.41 -26.82 -8.85
CA CYS A 134 -2.54 -27.64 -10.04
C CYS A 134 -3.12 -29.00 -9.63
N GLU A 135 -4.29 -29.36 -10.15
CA GLU A 135 -4.96 -30.64 -9.85
C GLU A 135 -4.12 -31.86 -10.27
N ASP A 136 -3.11 -31.68 -11.14
CA ASP A 136 -2.22 -32.76 -11.61
C ASP A 136 -1.28 -33.34 -10.55
N SER A 137 -1.27 -32.80 -9.32
CA SER A 137 -0.40 -33.29 -8.24
C SER A 137 -1.04 -34.40 -7.39
N MET A 138 -2.31 -34.74 -7.63
CA MET A 138 -3.05 -35.75 -6.85
C MET A 138 -3.10 -37.14 -7.54
N LEU A 139 -2.45 -37.30 -8.69
CA LEU A 139 -2.38 -38.56 -9.45
C LEU A 139 -0.91 -38.99 -9.67
N LYS A 140 -0.19 -39.28 -8.59
CA LYS A 140 1.00 -40.17 -8.63
C LYS A 140 1.09 -40.99 -7.35
#